data_AF-A0A3N1MUF2-F1
#
_entry.id   AF-A0A3N1MUF2-F1
#
_cell.length_a   1.000
_cell.length_b   1.000
_cell.length_c   1.000
_cell.angle_alpha   90.00
_cell.angle_beta   90.00
_cell.angle_gamma   90.00
#
_symmetry.space_group_name_H-M   'P 1'
#
loop_
_entity.id
_entity.type
_entity.pdbx_description
1 polymer ?
#
loop_
_entity_poly.entity_id
_entity_poly.type
_entity_poly.pdbx_seq_one_letter_code
_entity_poly.pdbx_strand_id
1 'polypeptide(L)'
;MSDDAVVEWLLDSDPAVRWQVERDLAGAPPSVWQQTRARVATEGVGAAMLAHQDPDGQWAGGAYFPADFDFDGPEADEPGRPYTATTWSLNALRDWGLDAAVLGDTAARLATNSRWEYEDLPCWSGEVDCCINAFTLANGAWLGADVGQLAEWFLDHQLDDGGWNCEWIEGSTVSSFHSTLNVIEGLLQHEQLTSGNHPRAAELRAARLRGTEYLLERRLLFRKHDGELVGPWASRFAYPLRWIYSALRVTDHLRAAALQDGTAPDPRAAEAVEVVRAARNDDGTWTQGTRPPGRQWFEVDVPEGEPSKWLTLYGTRVLRWWDAT
;
A
#
# COMPACT_ATOMS: atom_id res chain seq x y z
N MET A 1 -26.76 2.95 -8.84
CA MET A 1 -27.20 3.67 -7.63
C MET A 1 -26.86 5.14 -7.82
N SER A 2 -27.53 6.07 -7.13
CA SER A 2 -27.03 7.46 -7.09
C SER A 2 -25.72 7.52 -6.30
N ASP A 3 -24.92 8.58 -6.47
CA ASP A 3 -23.68 8.75 -5.70
C ASP A 3 -23.94 8.73 -4.17
N ASP A 4 -25.06 9.31 -3.72
CA ASP A 4 -25.47 9.26 -2.31
C ASP A 4 -25.77 7.83 -1.84
N ALA A 5 -26.45 7.04 -2.67
CA ALA A 5 -26.74 5.64 -2.36
C ALA A 5 -25.47 4.78 -2.33
N VAL A 6 -24.46 5.08 -3.18
CA VAL A 6 -23.15 4.40 -3.12
C VAL A 6 -22.45 4.71 -1.79
N VAL A 7 -22.47 5.97 -1.34
CA VAL A 7 -21.89 6.34 -0.03
C VAL A 7 -22.61 5.64 1.11
N GLU A 8 -23.95 5.58 1.10
CA GLU A 8 -24.73 4.87 2.12
C GLU A 8 -24.37 3.37 2.17
N TRP A 9 -24.27 2.71 1.01
CA TRP A 9 -23.84 1.30 0.92
C TRP A 9 -22.41 1.09 1.43
N LEU A 10 -21.50 2.02 1.14
CA LEU A 10 -20.12 1.97 1.65
C LEU A 10 -20.05 2.19 3.17
N LEU A 11 -20.94 2.99 3.76
CA LEU A 11 -20.98 3.21 5.22
C LEU A 11 -21.43 1.96 6.00
N ASP A 12 -22.18 1.06 5.37
CA ASP A 12 -22.54 -0.25 5.92
C ASP A 12 -21.39 -1.28 5.74
N SER A 13 -20.19 -0.97 6.22
CA SER A 13 -19.00 -1.81 6.04
C SER A 13 -18.23 -2.05 7.33
N ASP A 14 -17.25 -2.95 7.25
CA ASP A 14 -16.23 -3.14 8.29
C ASP A 14 -15.64 -1.77 8.72
N PRO A 15 -15.35 -1.56 10.01
CA PRO A 15 -14.72 -0.34 10.48
C PRO A 15 -13.54 0.12 9.63
N ALA A 16 -12.70 -0.82 9.15
CA ALA A 16 -11.52 -0.55 8.32
C ALA A 16 -11.83 0.18 7.00
N VAL A 17 -13.03 -0.03 6.45
CA VAL A 17 -13.53 0.69 5.27
C VAL A 17 -14.33 1.92 5.71
N ARG A 18 -15.24 1.74 6.67
CA ARG A 18 -16.23 2.75 7.06
C ARG A 18 -15.60 4.07 7.50
N TRP A 19 -14.55 4.04 8.33
CA TRP A 19 -13.94 5.30 8.81
C TRP A 19 -13.33 6.11 7.65
N GLN A 20 -12.83 5.43 6.61
CA GLN A 20 -12.30 6.07 5.41
C GLN A 20 -13.43 6.67 4.57
N VAL A 21 -14.56 5.98 4.46
CA VAL A 21 -15.76 6.51 3.78
C VAL A 21 -16.28 7.76 4.51
N GLU A 22 -16.36 7.71 5.84
CA GLU A 22 -16.77 8.84 6.68
C GLU A 22 -15.84 10.05 6.45
N ARG A 23 -14.52 9.84 6.43
CA ARG A 23 -13.52 10.90 6.23
C ARG A 23 -13.48 11.42 4.78
N ASP A 24 -13.35 10.53 3.81
CA ASP A 24 -12.97 10.87 2.43
C ASP A 24 -14.17 11.13 1.52
N LEU A 25 -15.34 10.54 1.82
CA LEU A 25 -16.52 10.62 0.95
C LEU A 25 -17.70 11.36 1.60
N ALA A 26 -17.92 11.18 2.91
CA ALA A 26 -19.02 11.84 3.61
C ALA A 26 -18.63 13.20 4.23
N GLY A 27 -17.33 13.51 4.32
CA GLY A 27 -16.84 14.75 4.93
C GLY A 27 -17.17 14.85 6.43
N ALA A 28 -17.26 13.71 7.11
CA ALA A 28 -17.54 13.67 8.55
C ALA A 28 -16.40 14.32 9.35
N PRO A 29 -16.69 15.00 10.47
CA PRO A 29 -15.66 15.62 11.29
C PRO A 29 -14.76 14.57 11.96
N PRO A 30 -13.52 14.92 12.36
CA PRO A 30 -12.60 14.03 13.07
C PRO A 30 -13.20 13.27 14.24
N SER A 31 -14.05 13.92 15.03
CA SER A 31 -14.70 13.29 16.18
C SER A 31 -15.57 12.08 15.82
N VAL A 32 -16.09 11.99 14.60
CA VAL A 32 -16.94 10.87 14.14
C VAL A 32 -16.06 9.75 13.59
N TRP A 33 -15.26 10.03 12.56
CA TRP A 33 -14.50 8.96 11.90
C TRP A 33 -13.39 8.41 12.78
N GLN A 34 -12.85 9.17 13.74
CA GLN A 34 -11.88 8.63 14.70
C GLN A 34 -12.52 7.62 15.66
N GLN A 35 -13.80 7.81 16.05
CA GLN A 35 -14.53 6.82 16.85
C GLN A 35 -14.75 5.53 16.06
N THR A 36 -15.09 5.62 14.77
CA THR A 36 -15.19 4.45 13.90
C THR A 36 -13.83 3.77 13.70
N ARG A 37 -12.77 4.54 13.44
CA ARG A 37 -11.40 4.02 13.28
C ARG A 37 -10.92 3.27 14.53
N ALA A 38 -11.24 3.76 15.73
CA ALA A 38 -10.87 3.09 16.98
C ALA A 38 -11.46 1.67 17.11
N ARG A 39 -12.62 1.40 16.47
CA ARG A 39 -13.25 0.07 16.47
C ARG A 39 -12.48 -0.99 15.69
N VAL A 40 -11.58 -0.59 14.77
CA VAL A 40 -10.70 -1.51 14.01
C VAL A 40 -9.91 -2.44 14.94
N ALA A 41 -9.55 -1.97 16.14
CA ALA A 41 -8.81 -2.77 17.11
C ALA A 41 -9.63 -3.93 17.72
N THR A 42 -10.96 -3.86 17.66
CA THR A 42 -11.86 -4.72 18.45
C THR A 42 -12.96 -5.38 17.62
N GLU A 43 -13.12 -4.98 16.36
CA GLU A 43 -14.15 -5.48 15.46
C GLU A 43 -13.55 -5.87 14.11
N GLY A 44 -14.22 -6.80 13.42
CA GLY A 44 -13.98 -7.06 12.00
C GLY A 44 -12.59 -7.60 11.67
N VAL A 45 -12.10 -7.24 10.48
CA VAL A 45 -10.83 -7.74 9.94
C VAL A 45 -9.62 -7.30 10.76
N GLY A 46 -9.67 -6.12 11.38
CA GLY A 46 -8.60 -5.62 12.24
C GLY A 46 -8.42 -6.47 13.50
N ALA A 47 -9.51 -6.75 14.22
CA ALA A 47 -9.48 -7.62 15.38
C ALA A 47 -9.10 -9.07 15.03
N ALA A 48 -9.58 -9.58 13.89
CA ALA A 48 -9.21 -10.92 13.41
C ALA A 48 -7.70 -11.03 13.13
N MET A 49 -7.09 -10.03 12.48
CA MET A 49 -5.65 -10.01 12.23
C MET A 49 -4.82 -9.89 13.51
N LEU A 50 -5.27 -9.08 14.48
CA LEU A 50 -4.61 -8.94 15.78
C LEU A 50 -4.60 -10.26 16.57
N ALA A 51 -5.64 -11.08 16.43
CA ALA A 51 -5.71 -12.39 17.09
C ALA A 51 -4.67 -13.40 16.57
N HIS A 52 -4.04 -13.13 15.42
CA HIS A 52 -2.98 -13.94 14.84
C HIS A 52 -1.56 -13.49 15.22
N GLN A 53 -1.40 -12.42 16.01
CA GLN A 53 -0.07 -12.00 16.43
C GLN A 53 0.54 -13.01 17.41
N ASP A 54 1.75 -13.47 17.11
CA ASP A 54 2.51 -14.39 17.93
C ASP A 54 3.07 -13.69 19.20
N PRO A 55 3.37 -14.45 20.29
CA PRO A 55 3.91 -13.87 21.52
C PRO A 55 5.23 -13.09 21.33
N ASP A 56 5.99 -13.42 20.29
CA ASP A 56 7.26 -12.78 19.93
C ASP A 56 7.10 -11.53 19.04
N GLY A 57 5.84 -11.10 18.80
CA GLY A 57 5.48 -9.92 18.04
C GLY A 57 5.28 -10.16 16.54
N GLN A 58 5.63 -11.33 16.03
CA GLN A 58 5.53 -11.69 14.61
C GLN A 58 4.11 -12.12 14.22
N TRP A 59 3.93 -12.37 12.93
CA TRP A 59 2.81 -13.14 12.39
C TRP A 59 3.36 -14.31 11.60
N ALA A 60 2.89 -15.52 11.93
CA ALA A 60 3.36 -16.77 11.35
C ALA A 60 4.89 -16.94 11.48
N GLY A 61 5.49 -16.38 12.53
CA GLY A 61 6.89 -16.56 12.92
C GLY A 61 7.98 -16.02 11.98
N GLY A 62 7.64 -15.31 10.89
CA GLY A 62 8.64 -14.81 9.95
C GLY A 62 8.37 -13.41 9.40
N ALA A 63 9.39 -12.81 8.76
CA ALA A 63 9.37 -11.42 8.34
C ALA A 63 8.56 -11.23 7.06
N TYR A 64 9.04 -11.77 5.93
CA TYR A 64 8.34 -11.70 4.63
C TYR A 64 7.72 -13.04 4.23
N PHE A 65 8.34 -14.15 4.65
CA PHE A 65 7.83 -15.51 4.53
C PHE A 65 7.51 -16.05 5.93
N PRO A 66 6.50 -16.92 6.10
CA PRO A 66 6.22 -17.55 7.38
C PRO A 66 7.32 -18.56 7.73
N ALA A 67 7.50 -18.85 9.02
CA ALA A 67 8.56 -19.73 9.50
C ALA A 67 8.46 -21.18 9.00
N ASP A 68 7.27 -21.61 8.58
CA ASP A 68 7.01 -22.93 8.01
C ASP A 68 7.11 -22.97 6.49
N PHE A 69 7.53 -21.86 5.83
CA PHE A 69 7.70 -21.83 4.39
C PHE A 69 8.93 -22.62 3.97
N ASP A 70 8.71 -23.62 3.11
CA ASP A 70 9.77 -24.43 2.52
C ASP A 70 10.11 -23.90 1.12
N PHE A 71 11.28 -23.28 0.98
CA PHE A 71 11.77 -22.71 -0.28
C PHE A 71 12.09 -23.76 -1.35
N ASP A 72 12.27 -25.03 -0.94
CA ASP A 72 12.47 -26.17 -1.85
C ASP A 72 11.19 -27.03 -1.96
N GLY A 73 10.10 -26.59 -1.31
CA GLY A 73 8.84 -27.30 -1.23
C GLY A 73 7.86 -26.94 -2.34
N PRO A 74 6.73 -27.67 -2.46
CA PRO A 74 5.77 -27.46 -3.54
C PRO A 74 5.12 -26.08 -3.52
N GLU A 75 4.99 -25.43 -2.35
CA GLU A 75 4.44 -24.07 -2.24
C GLU A 75 5.34 -23.02 -2.91
N ALA A 76 6.67 -23.26 -2.97
CA ALA A 76 7.60 -22.34 -3.64
C ALA A 76 7.42 -22.32 -5.16
N ASP A 77 6.94 -23.43 -5.74
CA ASP A 77 6.62 -23.56 -7.16
C ASP A 77 5.20 -23.08 -7.50
N GLU A 78 4.34 -22.88 -6.50
CA GLU A 78 2.98 -22.39 -6.71
C GLU A 78 2.97 -20.88 -7.03
N PRO A 79 2.07 -20.44 -7.94
CA PRO A 79 1.92 -19.01 -8.19
C PRO A 79 1.43 -18.33 -6.91
N GLY A 80 2.17 -17.34 -6.43
CA GLY A 80 1.75 -16.52 -5.30
C GLY A 80 2.86 -16.15 -4.32
N ARG A 81 2.45 -15.56 -3.21
CA ARG A 81 3.31 -15.28 -2.05
C ARG A 81 2.58 -15.64 -0.76
N PRO A 82 3.26 -16.09 0.30
CA PRO A 82 2.62 -16.36 1.57
C PRO A 82 2.34 -15.04 2.31
N TYR A 83 1.13 -14.51 2.15
CA TYR A 83 0.72 -13.22 2.68
C TYR A 83 0.36 -13.23 4.18
N THR A 84 0.77 -14.27 4.91
CA THR A 84 0.53 -14.43 6.34
C THR A 84 1.65 -13.85 7.21
N ALA A 85 2.85 -13.67 6.65
CA ALA A 85 4.01 -13.19 7.39
C ALA A 85 3.85 -11.77 7.95
N THR A 86 4.80 -11.38 8.81
CA THR A 86 4.77 -10.12 9.58
C THR A 86 4.60 -8.88 8.70
N THR A 87 5.37 -8.73 7.62
CA THR A 87 5.30 -7.54 6.75
C THR A 87 3.90 -7.33 6.17
N TRP A 88 3.25 -8.41 5.74
CA TRP A 88 1.91 -8.34 5.12
C TRP A 88 0.82 -8.02 6.14
N SER A 89 0.93 -8.59 7.33
CA SER A 89 0.00 -8.37 8.43
C SER A 89 0.11 -6.92 8.94
N LEU A 90 1.33 -6.40 9.10
CA LEU A 90 1.56 -5.00 9.47
C LEU A 90 1.07 -4.02 8.39
N ASN A 91 1.34 -4.28 7.11
CA ASN A 91 0.83 -3.47 6.01
C ASN A 91 -0.71 -3.38 6.06
N ALA A 92 -1.39 -4.51 6.22
CA ALA A 92 -2.84 -4.56 6.30
C ALA A 92 -3.38 -3.76 7.50
N LEU A 93 -2.85 -3.98 8.71
CA LEU A 93 -3.27 -3.27 9.91
C LEU A 93 -3.06 -1.75 9.81
N ARG A 94 -1.91 -1.32 9.26
CA ARG A 94 -1.61 0.09 9.02
C ARG A 94 -2.59 0.70 8.01
N ASP A 95 -2.81 0.04 6.88
CA ASP A 95 -3.67 0.54 5.79
C ASP A 95 -5.16 0.54 6.19
N TRP A 96 -5.58 -0.38 7.06
CA TRP A 96 -6.91 -0.40 7.69
C TRP A 96 -7.10 0.68 8.76
N GLY A 97 -6.03 1.37 9.14
CA GLY A 97 -6.07 2.45 10.11
C GLY A 97 -6.08 1.99 11.56
N LEU A 98 -5.43 0.86 11.89
CA LEU A 98 -5.21 0.52 13.30
C LEU A 98 -4.37 1.62 14.00
N ASP A 99 -4.69 1.91 15.25
CA ASP A 99 -3.82 2.70 16.12
C ASP A 99 -2.64 1.84 16.59
N ALA A 100 -1.40 2.25 16.25
CA ALA A 100 -0.18 1.55 16.62
C ALA A 100 -0.05 1.35 18.13
N ALA A 101 -0.63 2.23 18.96
CA ALA A 101 -0.60 2.10 20.41
C ALA A 101 -1.22 0.78 20.91
N VAL A 102 -2.16 0.20 20.16
CA VAL A 102 -2.77 -1.11 20.46
C VAL A 102 -1.75 -2.25 20.41
N LEU A 103 -0.71 -2.10 19.59
CA LEU A 103 0.35 -3.11 19.42
C LEU A 103 1.42 -3.05 20.52
N GLY A 104 1.35 -2.09 21.45
CA GLY A 104 2.24 -2.02 22.61
C GLY A 104 3.72 -2.04 22.23
N ASP A 105 4.45 -3.05 22.73
CA ASP A 105 5.90 -3.21 22.53
C ASP A 105 6.29 -3.98 21.25
N THR A 106 5.36 -4.17 20.31
CA THR A 106 5.57 -4.97 19.09
C THR A 106 6.83 -4.57 18.34
N ALA A 107 7.13 -3.27 18.20
CA ALA A 107 8.38 -2.82 17.55
C ALA A 107 9.64 -3.41 18.21
N ALA A 108 9.69 -3.44 19.54
CA ALA A 108 10.82 -3.96 20.30
C ALA A 108 10.91 -5.50 20.24
N ARG A 109 9.75 -6.17 20.29
CA ARG A 109 9.68 -7.63 20.09
C ARG A 109 10.16 -8.02 18.69
N LEU A 110 9.71 -7.33 17.65
CA LEU A 110 10.18 -7.54 16.27
C LEU A 110 11.68 -7.25 16.10
N ALA A 111 12.20 -6.16 16.70
CA ALA A 111 13.63 -5.87 16.68
C ALA A 111 14.45 -7.03 17.26
N THR A 112 13.94 -7.68 18.30
CA THR A 112 14.59 -8.79 18.98
C THR A 112 14.48 -10.09 18.17
N ASN A 113 13.27 -10.41 17.69
CA ASN A 113 12.91 -11.77 17.26
C ASN A 113 12.83 -11.94 15.73
N SER A 114 12.53 -10.87 14.98
CA SER A 114 12.27 -10.96 13.55
C SER A 114 13.53 -10.68 12.72
N ARG A 115 13.79 -11.55 11.73
CA ARG A 115 14.94 -11.49 10.84
C ARG A 115 14.50 -11.66 9.40
N TRP A 116 15.15 -10.94 8.49
CA TRP A 116 14.94 -11.12 7.07
C TRP A 116 15.53 -12.43 6.61
N GLU A 117 14.85 -13.06 5.66
CA GLU A 117 15.33 -14.27 5.00
C GLU A 117 16.63 -14.01 4.24
N TYR A 118 16.86 -12.77 3.82
CA TYR A 118 18.12 -12.29 3.27
C TYR A 118 19.14 -11.98 4.37
N GLU A 119 20.26 -12.70 4.33
CA GLU A 119 21.44 -12.51 5.18
C GLU A 119 21.16 -12.50 6.71
N ASP A 120 20.00 -13.02 7.16
CA ASP A 120 19.58 -13.03 8.57
C ASP A 120 19.61 -11.62 9.20
N LEU A 121 19.32 -10.59 8.41
CA LEU A 121 19.40 -9.20 8.85
C LEU A 121 18.29 -8.86 9.85
N PRO A 122 18.54 -7.97 10.83
CA PRO A 122 17.49 -7.45 11.71
C PRO A 122 16.35 -6.79 10.94
N CYS A 123 15.09 -7.03 11.33
CA CYS A 123 13.93 -6.55 10.59
C CYS A 123 13.96 -5.04 10.27
N TRP A 124 14.31 -4.19 11.24
CA TRP A 124 14.32 -2.73 11.04
C TRP A 124 15.53 -2.19 10.26
N SER A 125 16.55 -3.02 10.04
CA SER A 125 17.69 -2.67 9.19
C SER A 125 17.36 -2.73 7.70
N GLY A 126 16.24 -3.36 7.34
CA GLY A 126 15.86 -3.58 5.95
C GLY A 126 16.49 -4.81 5.32
N GLU A 127 16.07 -5.03 4.09
CA GLU A 127 16.39 -6.11 3.17
C GLU A 127 17.08 -5.48 1.92
N VAL A 128 17.38 -6.25 0.86
CA VAL A 128 17.90 -5.73 -0.41
C VAL A 128 16.82 -5.17 -1.34
N ASP A 129 15.59 -5.70 -1.27
CA ASP A 129 14.45 -5.38 -2.13
C ASP A 129 13.83 -4.04 -1.73
N CYS A 130 13.78 -3.10 -2.68
CA CYS A 130 13.25 -1.77 -2.43
C CYS A 130 11.76 -1.74 -2.04
N CYS A 131 10.93 -2.72 -2.48
CA CYS A 131 9.54 -2.83 -2.03
C CYS A 131 9.48 -3.28 -0.56
N ILE A 132 10.26 -4.29 -0.19
CA ILE A 132 10.33 -4.77 1.20
C ILE A 132 10.81 -3.64 2.12
N ASN A 133 11.85 -2.92 1.70
CA ASN A 133 12.34 -1.75 2.42
C ASN A 133 11.28 -0.65 2.55
N ALA A 134 10.41 -0.48 1.55
CA ALA A 134 9.40 0.58 1.60
C ALA A 134 8.30 0.23 2.59
N PHE A 135 7.88 -1.04 2.61
CA PHE A 135 6.96 -1.56 3.61
C PHE A 135 7.55 -1.47 5.02
N THR A 136 8.83 -1.79 5.17
CA THR A 136 9.55 -1.76 6.44
C THR A 136 9.69 -0.34 6.97
N LEU A 137 10.04 0.62 6.11
CA LEU A 137 10.11 2.03 6.45
C LEU A 137 8.77 2.54 6.99
N ALA A 138 7.68 2.26 6.27
CA ALA A 138 6.35 2.71 6.68
C ALA A 138 5.85 2.01 7.95
N ASN A 139 6.04 0.70 8.07
CA ASN A 139 5.64 -0.07 9.27
C ASN A 139 6.46 0.34 10.50
N GLY A 140 7.77 0.49 10.35
CA GLY A 140 8.64 0.90 11.43
C GLY A 140 8.32 2.32 11.90
N ALA A 141 8.15 3.27 10.99
CA ALA A 141 7.71 4.62 11.33
C ALA A 141 6.35 4.65 12.04
N TRP A 142 5.40 3.82 11.59
CA TRP A 142 4.07 3.70 12.20
C TRP A 142 4.13 3.13 13.62
N LEU A 143 5.01 2.17 13.87
CA LEU A 143 5.22 1.57 15.20
C LEU A 143 6.22 2.35 16.09
N GLY A 144 6.84 3.41 15.57
CA GLY A 144 7.85 4.18 16.28
C GLY A 144 9.23 3.50 16.41
N ALA A 145 9.55 2.54 15.53
CA ALA A 145 10.88 1.95 15.42
C ALA A 145 11.87 2.94 14.76
N ASP A 146 13.15 2.79 15.05
CA ASP A 146 14.21 3.52 14.33
C ASP A 146 14.44 2.88 12.96
N VAL A 147 14.02 3.60 11.92
CA VAL A 147 14.15 3.22 10.50
C VAL A 147 14.91 4.30 9.70
N GLY A 148 15.69 5.15 10.37
CA GLY A 148 16.41 6.24 9.71
C GLY A 148 17.37 5.75 8.61
N GLN A 149 18.02 4.60 8.84
CA GLN A 149 18.91 3.99 7.86
C GLN A 149 18.19 3.60 6.56
N LEU A 150 16.93 3.14 6.64
CA LEU A 150 16.12 2.83 5.46
C LEU A 150 15.78 4.08 4.66
N ALA A 151 15.51 5.20 5.34
CA ALA A 151 15.28 6.47 4.66
C ALA A 151 16.52 6.92 3.88
N GLU A 152 17.71 6.78 4.46
CA GLU A 152 18.98 7.05 3.78
C GLU A 152 19.21 6.08 2.61
N TRP A 153 18.91 4.79 2.81
CA TRP A 153 19.03 3.76 1.79
C TRP A 153 18.27 4.14 0.51
N PHE A 154 17.04 4.67 0.61
CA PHE A 154 16.28 5.07 -0.58
C PHE A 154 16.91 6.21 -1.38
N LEU A 155 17.66 7.10 -0.72
CA LEU A 155 18.36 8.19 -1.38
C LEU A 155 19.59 7.68 -2.13
N ASP A 156 20.27 6.68 -1.58
CA ASP A 156 21.47 6.08 -2.16
C ASP A 156 21.16 5.10 -3.31
N HIS A 157 19.95 4.53 -3.32
CA HIS A 157 19.53 3.49 -4.28
C HIS A 157 18.49 3.97 -5.30
N GLN A 158 18.25 5.28 -5.41
CA GLN A 158 17.44 5.82 -6.49
C GLN A 158 18.23 5.80 -7.81
N LEU A 159 17.63 5.26 -8.87
CA LEU A 159 18.25 5.15 -10.18
C LEU A 159 18.26 6.50 -10.92
N ASP A 160 19.12 6.63 -11.94
CA ASP A 160 19.30 7.86 -12.73
C ASP A 160 18.01 8.35 -13.40
N ASP A 161 17.06 7.44 -13.69
CA ASP A 161 15.75 7.76 -14.26
C ASP A 161 14.71 8.19 -13.21
N GLY A 162 15.12 8.31 -11.94
CA GLY A 162 14.34 8.86 -10.84
C GLY A 162 13.50 7.85 -10.08
N GLY A 163 13.40 6.60 -10.51
CA GLY A 163 12.64 5.57 -9.79
C GLY A 163 13.51 4.60 -8.99
N TRP A 164 12.93 3.42 -8.71
CA TRP A 164 13.62 2.30 -8.09
C TRP A 164 13.30 0.98 -8.83
N ASN A 165 14.16 -0.02 -8.64
CA ASN A 165 13.95 -1.38 -9.11
C ASN A 165 14.43 -2.38 -8.05
N CYS A 166 13.70 -3.46 -7.79
CA CYS A 166 14.13 -4.53 -6.88
C CYS A 166 15.33 -5.30 -7.42
N GLU A 167 15.43 -5.41 -8.74
CA GLU A 167 16.54 -6.08 -9.45
C GLU A 167 17.80 -5.18 -9.54
N TRP A 168 17.90 -4.11 -8.73
CA TRP A 168 19.05 -3.20 -8.75
C TRP A 168 20.36 -3.93 -8.40
N ILE A 169 20.32 -4.90 -7.48
CA ILE A 169 21.48 -5.71 -7.10
C ILE A 169 21.92 -6.65 -8.24
N GLU A 170 20.99 -7.00 -9.13
CA GLU A 170 21.26 -7.75 -10.36
C GLU A 170 21.74 -6.84 -11.52
N GLY A 171 21.88 -5.54 -11.26
CA GLY A 171 22.43 -4.56 -12.20
C GLY A 171 21.38 -3.82 -13.01
N SER A 172 20.09 -3.88 -12.63
CA SER A 172 19.07 -3.10 -13.31
C SER A 172 19.32 -1.59 -13.17
N THR A 173 19.45 -0.91 -14.31
CA THR A 173 19.63 0.55 -14.41
C THR A 173 18.36 1.29 -14.81
N VAL A 174 17.26 0.56 -14.97
CA VAL A 174 15.96 1.11 -15.35
C VAL A 174 14.97 0.79 -14.26
N SER A 175 14.30 1.82 -13.76
CA SER A 175 13.30 1.64 -12.70
C SER A 175 12.11 0.82 -13.18
N SER A 176 11.41 0.19 -12.24
CA SER A 176 10.18 -0.57 -12.51
C SER A 176 8.96 0.14 -11.94
N PHE A 177 7.77 -0.11 -12.49
CA PHE A 177 6.53 0.49 -12.01
C PHE A 177 6.16 0.02 -10.60
N HIS A 178 6.23 -1.29 -10.36
CA HIS A 178 5.90 -1.89 -9.06
C HIS A 178 6.80 -1.33 -7.96
N SER A 179 8.11 -1.41 -8.17
CA SER A 179 9.12 -0.92 -7.24
C SER A 179 8.98 0.56 -6.99
N THR A 180 8.88 1.37 -8.04
CA THR A 180 8.76 2.83 -7.89
C THR A 180 7.49 3.21 -7.14
N LEU A 181 6.33 2.61 -7.45
CA LEU A 181 5.09 2.89 -6.73
C LEU A 181 5.16 2.48 -5.25
N ASN A 182 5.66 1.27 -4.95
CA ASN A 182 5.82 0.79 -3.58
C ASN A 182 6.72 1.74 -2.77
N VAL A 183 7.82 2.22 -3.36
CA VAL A 183 8.75 3.14 -2.69
C VAL A 183 8.14 4.52 -2.45
N ILE A 184 7.52 5.15 -3.47
CA ILE A 184 6.94 6.49 -3.28
C ILE A 184 5.75 6.48 -2.31
N GLU A 185 4.99 5.38 -2.23
CA GLU A 185 3.98 5.20 -1.19
C GLU A 185 4.60 5.11 0.21
N GLY A 186 5.64 4.30 0.39
CA GLY A 186 6.36 4.18 1.66
C GLY A 186 6.98 5.51 2.11
N LEU A 187 7.57 6.28 1.18
CA LEU A 187 8.13 7.61 1.45
C LEU A 187 7.04 8.62 1.85
N LEU A 188 5.89 8.60 1.19
CA LEU A 188 4.75 9.46 1.54
C LEU A 188 4.21 9.13 2.94
N GLN A 189 4.07 7.84 3.26
CA GLN A 189 3.64 7.37 4.58
C GLN A 189 4.64 7.79 5.66
N HIS A 190 5.94 7.62 5.42
CA HIS A 190 6.99 8.07 6.33
C HIS A 190 6.96 9.60 6.53
N GLU A 191 6.77 10.38 5.47
CA GLU A 191 6.62 11.85 5.56
C GLU A 191 5.44 12.25 6.45
N GLN A 192 4.29 11.61 6.26
CA GLN A 192 3.08 11.85 7.05
C GLN A 192 3.26 11.45 8.53
N LEU A 193 3.82 10.27 8.79
CA LEU A 193 4.01 9.72 10.13
C LEU A 193 5.06 10.48 10.95
N THR A 194 6.11 10.96 10.31
CA THR A 194 7.14 11.79 10.97
C THR A 194 6.76 13.26 11.05
N SER A 195 5.61 13.65 10.48
CA SER A 195 5.19 15.05 10.31
C SER A 195 6.27 15.90 9.63
N GLY A 196 7.05 15.31 8.73
CA GLY A 196 8.17 15.97 8.04
C GLY A 196 9.37 16.32 8.93
N ASN A 197 9.46 15.82 10.16
CA ASN A 197 10.54 16.16 11.11
C ASN A 197 11.82 15.32 10.93
N HIS A 198 11.86 14.42 9.95
CA HIS A 198 13.07 13.66 9.65
C HIS A 198 14.21 14.61 9.21
N PRO A 199 15.47 14.40 9.66
CA PRO A 199 16.58 15.29 9.32
C PRO A 199 16.81 15.48 7.80
N ARG A 200 16.48 14.46 7.00
CA ARG A 200 16.56 14.46 5.53
C ARG A 200 15.21 14.62 4.83
N ALA A 201 14.20 15.20 5.49
CA ALA A 201 12.84 15.27 4.97
C ALA A 201 12.75 15.96 3.60
N ALA A 202 13.56 17.00 3.37
CA ALA A 202 13.59 17.70 2.09
C ALA A 202 14.13 16.81 0.96
N GLU A 203 15.22 16.08 1.19
CA GLU A 203 15.79 15.16 0.20
C GLU A 203 14.86 13.98 -0.08
N LEU A 204 14.23 13.41 0.95
CA LEU A 204 13.26 12.32 0.81
C LEU A 204 12.05 12.75 0.00
N ARG A 205 11.51 13.95 0.27
CA ARG A 205 10.42 14.52 -0.52
C ARG A 205 10.85 14.75 -1.97
N ALA A 206 12.06 15.28 -2.19
CA ALA A 206 12.58 15.46 -3.55
C ALA A 206 12.76 14.11 -4.29
N ALA A 207 13.22 13.06 -3.60
CA ALA A 207 13.32 11.72 -4.17
C ALA A 207 11.94 11.14 -4.51
N ARG A 208 10.95 11.27 -3.60
CA ARG A 208 9.56 10.88 -3.85
C ARG A 208 9.03 11.55 -5.12
N LEU A 209 9.22 12.86 -5.27
CA LEU A 209 8.77 13.61 -6.46
C LEU A 209 9.46 13.15 -7.76
N ARG A 210 10.75 12.79 -7.72
CA ARG A 210 11.44 12.18 -8.88
C ARG A 210 10.85 10.81 -9.25
N GLY A 211 10.51 9.99 -8.27
CA GLY A 211 9.84 8.71 -8.51
C GLY A 211 8.43 8.89 -9.10
N THR A 212 7.69 9.89 -8.61
CA THR A 212 6.41 10.29 -9.19
C THR A 212 6.59 10.73 -10.66
N GLU A 213 7.60 11.53 -10.96
CA GLU A 213 7.91 11.99 -12.33
C GLU A 213 8.24 10.81 -13.26
N TYR A 214 9.01 9.81 -12.79
CA TYR A 214 9.28 8.59 -13.55
C TYR A 214 7.98 7.91 -14.06
N LEU A 215 6.95 7.84 -13.21
CA LEU A 215 5.65 7.27 -13.58
C LEU A 215 4.84 8.22 -14.48
N LEU A 216 4.87 9.52 -14.22
CA LEU A 216 4.11 10.53 -14.97
C LEU A 216 4.62 10.74 -16.40
N GLU A 217 5.95 10.69 -16.64
CA GLU A 217 6.52 10.68 -17.99
C GLU A 217 5.98 9.54 -18.87
N ARG A 218 5.52 8.48 -18.21
CA ARG A 218 4.98 7.26 -18.80
C ARG A 218 3.44 7.24 -18.80
N ARG A 219 2.81 8.38 -18.47
CA ARG A 219 1.37 8.57 -18.30
C ARG A 219 0.73 7.47 -17.44
N LEU A 220 1.51 6.97 -16.46
CA LEU A 220 1.13 5.91 -15.50
C LEU A 220 0.76 4.55 -16.11
N LEU A 221 0.85 4.37 -17.44
CA LEU A 221 0.32 3.18 -18.12
C LEU A 221 1.29 2.59 -19.15
N PHE A 222 2.24 3.36 -19.67
CA PHE A 222 2.95 2.99 -20.90
C PHE A 222 4.45 2.86 -20.71
N ARG A 223 5.06 1.96 -21.49
CA ARG A 223 6.51 1.89 -21.59
C ARG A 223 7.02 3.09 -22.40
N LYS A 224 8.19 3.60 -22.03
CA LYS A 224 8.81 4.76 -22.68
C LYS A 224 9.30 4.45 -24.11
N HIS A 225 9.72 3.21 -24.39
CA HIS A 225 10.43 2.88 -25.62
C HIS A 225 9.51 2.59 -26.82
N ASP A 226 8.35 1.98 -26.60
CA ASP A 226 7.39 1.59 -27.65
C ASP A 226 5.99 2.18 -27.46
N GLY A 227 5.71 2.80 -26.31
CA GLY A 227 4.40 3.40 -26.01
C GLY A 227 3.30 2.40 -25.71
N GLU A 228 3.63 1.11 -25.62
CA GLU A 228 2.70 0.03 -25.30
C GLU A 228 2.37 -0.01 -23.80
N LEU A 229 1.26 -0.65 -23.43
CA LEU A 229 0.89 -0.83 -22.02
C LEU A 229 1.99 -1.58 -21.26
N VAL A 230 2.37 -1.04 -20.10
CA VAL A 230 3.47 -1.57 -19.26
C VAL A 230 3.25 -3.01 -18.84
N GLY A 231 2.00 -3.40 -18.60
CA GLY A 231 1.64 -4.76 -18.27
C GLY A 231 0.13 -4.91 -18.07
N PRO A 232 -0.39 -6.15 -18.12
CA PRO A 232 -1.82 -6.41 -17.99
C PRO A 232 -2.36 -6.08 -16.60
N TRP A 233 -1.50 -5.99 -15.58
CA TRP A 233 -1.87 -5.58 -14.22
C TRP A 233 -2.30 -4.11 -14.13
N ALA A 234 -1.91 -3.26 -15.09
CA ALA A 234 -2.21 -1.83 -15.03
C ALA A 234 -3.72 -1.53 -15.02
N SER A 235 -4.52 -2.38 -15.66
CA SER A 235 -5.98 -2.25 -15.76
C SER A 235 -6.77 -3.30 -14.97
N ARG A 236 -6.11 -4.11 -14.12
CA ARG A 236 -6.75 -5.13 -13.29
C ARG A 236 -6.84 -4.65 -11.86
N PHE A 237 -8.04 -4.56 -11.33
CA PHE A 237 -8.29 -4.09 -9.96
C PHE A 237 -8.73 -5.26 -9.09
N ALA A 238 -7.95 -5.51 -8.05
CA ALA A 238 -8.27 -6.50 -7.03
C ALA A 238 -7.81 -5.99 -5.68
N TYR A 239 -8.56 -6.32 -4.63
CA TYR A 239 -8.19 -6.05 -3.25
C TYR A 239 -8.03 -7.38 -2.49
N PRO A 240 -6.99 -7.54 -1.63
CA PRO A 240 -5.96 -6.56 -1.27
C PRO A 240 -5.01 -6.18 -2.41
N LEU A 241 -4.56 -4.92 -2.44
CA LEU A 241 -3.68 -4.40 -3.50
C LEU A 241 -2.29 -5.06 -3.52
N ARG A 242 -1.78 -5.46 -2.33
CA ARG A 242 -0.45 -6.06 -2.12
C ARG A 242 0.65 -5.19 -2.77
N TRP A 243 1.66 -5.82 -3.36
CA TRP A 243 2.78 -5.13 -4.02
C TRP A 243 2.46 -4.69 -5.45
N ILE A 244 1.30 -5.09 -6.00
CA ILE A 244 1.00 -4.97 -7.42
C ILE A 244 0.57 -3.54 -7.76
N TYR A 245 1.14 -3.01 -8.83
CA TYR A 245 0.74 -1.77 -9.45
C TYR A 245 -0.60 -1.94 -10.19
N SER A 246 -1.46 -0.93 -10.09
CA SER A 246 -2.60 -0.75 -10.99
C SER A 246 -2.87 0.74 -11.18
N ALA A 247 -3.60 1.11 -12.25
CA ALA A 247 -4.05 2.48 -12.48
C ALA A 247 -4.84 3.02 -11.27
N LEU A 248 -5.67 2.18 -10.64
CA LEU A 248 -6.40 2.53 -9.43
C LEU A 248 -5.47 2.87 -8.26
N ARG A 249 -4.46 2.03 -8.02
CA ARG A 249 -3.52 2.23 -6.91
C ARG A 249 -2.67 3.50 -7.10
N VAL A 250 -2.08 3.67 -8.29
CA VAL A 250 -1.23 4.85 -8.56
C VAL A 250 -2.04 6.15 -8.56
N THR A 251 -3.27 6.16 -9.08
CA THR A 251 -4.10 7.37 -9.06
C THR A 251 -4.56 7.72 -7.65
N ASP A 252 -4.82 6.73 -6.79
CA ASP A 252 -5.07 6.98 -5.38
C ASP A 252 -3.83 7.47 -4.61
N HIS A 253 -2.64 6.95 -4.95
CA HIS A 253 -1.39 7.51 -4.44
C HIS A 253 -1.20 8.98 -4.86
N LEU A 254 -1.41 9.31 -6.15
CA LEU A 254 -1.30 10.69 -6.64
C LEU A 254 -2.29 11.63 -5.94
N ARG A 255 -3.52 11.17 -5.69
CA ARG A 255 -4.49 11.90 -4.87
C ARG A 255 -3.93 12.18 -3.47
N ALA A 256 -3.44 11.15 -2.78
CA ALA A 256 -2.91 11.30 -1.43
C ALA A 256 -1.68 12.23 -1.39
N ALA A 257 -0.78 12.10 -2.35
CA ALA A 257 0.40 12.96 -2.50
C ALA A 257 -0.01 14.42 -2.79
N ALA A 258 -0.96 14.65 -3.68
CA ALA A 258 -1.44 15.99 -4.01
C ALA A 258 -2.09 16.68 -2.80
N LEU A 259 -2.85 15.95 -1.98
CA LEU A 259 -3.42 16.47 -0.74
C LEU A 259 -2.35 16.82 0.30
N GLN A 260 -1.30 15.99 0.42
CA GLN A 260 -0.15 16.25 1.29
C GLN A 260 0.63 17.49 0.83
N ASP A 261 0.87 17.60 -0.49
CA ASP A 261 1.71 18.64 -1.10
C ASP A 261 0.95 19.94 -1.40
N GLY A 262 -0.38 19.94 -1.29
CA GLY A 262 -1.23 21.09 -1.62
C GLY A 262 -1.25 21.42 -3.11
N THR A 263 -1.14 20.41 -3.98
CA THR A 263 -1.07 20.58 -5.44
C THR A 263 -2.36 20.16 -6.13
N ALA A 264 -2.58 20.67 -7.35
CA ALA A 264 -3.66 20.23 -8.22
C ALA A 264 -3.34 18.85 -8.84
N PRO A 265 -4.35 18.11 -9.33
CA PRO A 265 -4.13 16.89 -10.12
C PRO A 265 -3.23 17.15 -11.32
N ASP A 266 -2.26 16.24 -11.56
CA ASP A 266 -1.39 16.34 -12.74
C ASP A 266 -2.13 15.85 -13.99
N PRO A 267 -2.26 16.67 -15.05
CA PRO A 267 -3.03 16.32 -16.24
C PRO A 267 -2.49 15.08 -16.98
N ARG A 268 -1.23 14.68 -16.76
CA ARG A 268 -0.66 13.46 -17.35
C ARG A 268 -1.26 12.17 -16.79
N ALA A 269 -1.99 12.25 -15.68
CA ALA A 269 -2.73 11.13 -15.11
C ALA A 269 -4.07 10.84 -15.81
N ALA A 270 -4.52 11.70 -16.74
CA ALA A 270 -5.85 11.64 -17.34
C ALA A 270 -6.20 10.25 -17.91
N GLU A 271 -5.30 9.63 -18.68
CA GLU A 271 -5.56 8.30 -19.26
C GLU A 271 -5.70 7.20 -18.21
N ALA A 272 -4.92 7.24 -17.12
CA ALA A 272 -5.05 6.28 -16.03
C ALA A 272 -6.34 6.49 -15.23
N VAL A 273 -6.75 7.75 -15.04
CA VAL A 273 -8.04 8.08 -14.42
C VAL A 273 -9.20 7.59 -15.29
N GLU A 274 -9.10 7.69 -16.62
CA GLU A 274 -10.12 7.15 -17.52
C GLU A 274 -10.18 5.62 -17.48
N VAL A 275 -9.06 4.91 -17.27
CA VAL A 275 -9.09 3.45 -16.99
C VAL A 275 -9.87 3.16 -15.70
N VAL A 276 -9.67 3.97 -14.64
CA VAL A 276 -10.43 3.82 -13.38
C VAL A 276 -11.91 4.13 -13.58
N ARG A 277 -12.23 5.19 -14.33
CA ARG A 277 -13.60 5.63 -14.63
C ARG A 277 -14.36 4.59 -15.46
N ALA A 278 -13.72 4.05 -16.50
CA ALA A 278 -14.31 3.05 -17.38
C ALA A 278 -14.58 1.71 -16.68
N ALA A 279 -13.87 1.42 -15.58
CA ALA A 279 -14.12 0.24 -14.76
C ALA A 279 -15.28 0.39 -13.77
N ARG A 280 -15.87 1.59 -13.63
CA ARG A 280 -17.05 1.83 -12.80
C ARG A 280 -18.27 1.21 -13.46
N ASN A 281 -18.97 0.36 -12.73
CA ASN A 281 -20.23 -0.24 -13.16
C ASN A 281 -21.33 0.83 -13.26
N ASP A 282 -22.39 0.55 -14.01
CA ASP A 282 -23.58 1.42 -14.13
C ASP A 282 -24.25 1.71 -12.79
N ASP A 283 -24.09 0.82 -11.81
CA ASP A 283 -24.60 1.01 -10.46
C ASP A 283 -23.69 1.89 -9.57
N GLY A 284 -22.53 2.30 -10.08
CA GLY A 284 -21.57 3.14 -9.41
C GLY A 284 -20.49 2.41 -8.61
N THR A 285 -20.50 1.07 -8.59
CA THR A 285 -19.53 0.21 -7.90
C THR A 285 -18.36 -0.21 -8.80
N TRP A 286 -17.34 -0.84 -8.21
CA TRP A 286 -16.27 -1.53 -8.93
C TRP A 286 -16.28 -3.01 -8.58
N THR A 287 -16.08 -3.85 -9.59
CA THR A 287 -16.09 -5.31 -9.45
C THR A 287 -14.73 -5.83 -8.98
N GLN A 288 -14.73 -6.75 -8.04
CA GLN A 288 -13.53 -7.47 -7.62
C GLN A 288 -12.95 -8.28 -8.78
N GLY A 289 -11.69 -8.05 -9.12
CA GLY A 289 -10.94 -8.86 -10.08
C GLY A 289 -10.22 -10.05 -9.44
N THR A 290 -9.48 -10.80 -10.26
CA THR A 290 -8.65 -11.91 -9.78
C THR A 290 -7.58 -11.43 -8.82
N ARG A 291 -7.62 -11.93 -7.59
CA ARG A 291 -6.67 -11.57 -6.54
C ARG A 291 -5.33 -12.29 -6.76
N PRO A 292 -4.20 -11.70 -6.31
CA PRO A 292 -2.92 -12.40 -6.31
C PRO A 292 -3.04 -13.70 -5.50
N PRO A 293 -2.67 -14.85 -6.08
CA PRO A 293 -2.73 -16.12 -5.37
C PRO A 293 -1.72 -16.17 -4.22
N GLY A 294 -1.93 -17.09 -3.29
CA GLY A 294 -1.04 -17.32 -2.16
C GLY A 294 -1.79 -17.52 -0.85
N ARG A 295 -1.04 -17.99 0.17
CA ARG A 295 -1.56 -18.21 1.52
C ARG A 295 -2.04 -16.89 2.13
N GLN A 296 -3.19 -16.90 2.78
CA GLN A 296 -3.76 -15.75 3.49
C GLN A 296 -4.44 -16.18 4.78
N TRP A 297 -4.51 -15.28 5.76
CA TRP A 297 -5.18 -15.56 7.03
C TRP A 297 -6.69 -15.78 6.84
N PHE A 298 -7.32 -14.90 6.06
CA PHE A 298 -8.75 -14.91 5.74
C PHE A 298 -9.02 -13.98 4.56
N GLU A 299 -10.22 -14.10 3.99
CA GLU A 299 -10.68 -13.21 2.93
C GLU A 299 -11.11 -11.86 3.50
N VAL A 300 -10.59 -10.76 2.93
CA VAL A 300 -10.82 -9.38 3.42
C VAL A 300 -11.93 -8.67 2.63
N ASP A 301 -12.25 -9.17 1.45
CA ASP A 301 -13.22 -8.57 0.54
C ASP A 301 -13.99 -9.68 -0.18
N VAL A 302 -14.99 -9.27 -0.97
CA VAL A 302 -15.84 -10.18 -1.74
C VAL A 302 -15.04 -11.02 -2.76
N PRO A 303 -15.58 -12.18 -3.19
CA PRO A 303 -15.03 -12.98 -4.29
C PRO A 303 -14.95 -12.24 -5.62
N GLU A 304 -14.15 -12.77 -6.56
CA GLU A 304 -14.07 -12.25 -7.93
C GLU A 304 -15.46 -12.21 -8.60
N GLY A 305 -15.74 -11.11 -9.30
CA GLY A 305 -17.01 -10.89 -10.00
C GLY A 305 -18.08 -10.19 -9.16
N GLU A 306 -17.86 -9.98 -7.86
CA GLU A 306 -18.80 -9.28 -6.98
C GLU A 306 -18.44 -7.80 -6.79
N PRO A 307 -19.42 -6.92 -6.48
CA PRO A 307 -19.17 -5.51 -6.16
C PRO A 307 -18.32 -5.33 -4.89
N SER A 308 -17.09 -4.82 -5.05
CA SER A 308 -16.13 -4.64 -3.96
C SER A 308 -16.32 -3.28 -3.28
N LYS A 309 -16.46 -3.27 -1.95
CA LYS A 309 -16.49 -2.02 -1.17
C LYS A 309 -15.12 -1.33 -1.14
N TRP A 310 -14.03 -2.11 -1.09
CA TRP A 310 -12.68 -1.58 -1.11
C TRP A 310 -12.39 -0.86 -2.44
N LEU A 311 -12.57 -1.54 -3.57
CA LEU A 311 -12.32 -0.96 -4.89
C LEU A 311 -13.27 0.22 -5.16
N THR A 312 -14.52 0.13 -4.70
CA THR A 312 -15.46 1.26 -4.83
C THR A 312 -15.04 2.46 -3.99
N LEU A 313 -14.52 2.28 -2.78
CA LEU A 313 -13.94 3.38 -1.99
C LEU A 313 -12.78 4.06 -2.73
N TYR A 314 -11.79 3.28 -3.20
CA TYR A 314 -10.64 3.80 -3.94
C TYR A 314 -11.08 4.53 -5.22
N GLY A 315 -11.93 3.89 -6.04
CA GLY A 315 -12.39 4.45 -7.30
C GLY A 315 -13.18 5.75 -7.09
N THR A 316 -14.12 5.75 -6.13
CA THR A 316 -14.94 6.93 -5.83
C THR A 316 -14.10 8.12 -5.36
N ARG A 317 -13.12 7.91 -4.45
CA ARG A 317 -12.30 9.01 -3.94
C ARG A 317 -11.32 9.55 -4.98
N VAL A 318 -10.82 8.71 -5.88
CA VAL A 318 -10.01 9.14 -7.03
C VAL A 318 -10.84 10.00 -7.97
N LEU A 319 -12.01 9.52 -8.40
CA LEU A 319 -12.84 10.25 -9.35
C LEU A 319 -13.35 11.57 -8.77
N ARG A 320 -13.80 11.59 -7.50
CA ARG A 320 -14.23 12.83 -6.85
C ARG A 320 -13.12 13.86 -6.74
N TRP A 321 -11.90 13.43 -6.42
CA TRP A 321 -10.75 14.34 -6.35
C TRP A 321 -10.39 14.88 -7.74
N TRP A 322 -10.39 14.03 -8.76
CA TRP A 322 -10.07 14.42 -10.13
C TRP A 322 -11.12 15.37 -10.72
N ASP A 323 -12.40 15.12 -10.47
CA ASP A 323 -13.52 15.90 -11.03
C ASP A 323 -13.82 17.18 -10.24
N ALA A 324 -13.24 17.36 -9.05
CA ALA A 324 -13.40 18.57 -8.25
C ALA A 324 -12.56 19.76 -8.74
N THR A 325 -11.71 19.56 -9.76
CA THR A 325 -10.86 20.60 -10.37
C THR A 325 -11.40 21.15 -11.66
#